data_AF-A0AAW8GYD5-F1
#
_entry.id   AF-A0AAW8GYD5-F1
#
_cell.length_a   1.000
_cell.length_b   1.000
_cell.length_c   1.000
_cell.angle_alpha   90.00
_cell.angle_beta   90.00
_cell.angle_gamma   90.00
#
_symmetry.space_group_name_H-M   'P 1'
#
loop_
_entity.id
_entity.type
_entity.pdbx_description
1 polymer ?
#
loop_
_entity_poly.entity_id
_entity_poly.type
_entity_poly.pdbx_seq_one_letter_code
_entity_poly.pdbx_strand_id
1 'polypeptide(L)'
;MLMYHPAQDINHCLYRLILILELSEKDSINIETYRVMDFYTLFPHLLKMIKPLPNELRSYREAFNKIKEPFEAIKNTKRVMFELENFQSICIQNLIAKGLLDKKSFTDGQLKINSANIPKSLKDSINNSKLSDECWFKAIINHLPDISFNGKKGLKARSGLMEFRYDLEKS
;
A
#
# COMPACT_ATOMS: atom_id res chain seq x y z
N MET A 1 -19.23 -12.69 18.24
CA MET A 1 -18.63 -13.22 17.00
C MET A 1 -17.39 -12.39 16.72
N LEU A 2 -16.18 -12.98 16.79
CA LEU A 2 -14.98 -12.29 16.34
C LEU A 2 -15.10 -12.18 14.82
N MET A 3 -15.46 -11.00 14.30
CA MET A 3 -15.43 -10.77 12.87
C MET A 3 -13.97 -10.73 12.44
N TYR A 4 -13.53 -11.75 11.71
CA TYR A 4 -12.21 -11.78 11.10
C TYR A 4 -12.12 -10.65 10.06
N HIS A 5 -11.08 -9.81 10.16
CA HIS A 5 -10.75 -8.85 9.11
C HIS A 5 -9.28 -9.02 8.68
N PRO A 6 -8.99 -9.14 7.37
CA PRO A 6 -7.65 -9.09 6.76
C PRO A 6 -6.65 -8.02 7.23
N ALA A 7 -7.15 -6.97 7.90
CA ALA A 7 -6.37 -5.81 8.33
C ALA A 7 -5.75 -6.06 9.72
N GLN A 8 -6.28 -7.04 10.46
CA GLN A 8 -5.85 -7.44 11.79
C GLN A 8 -5.12 -8.80 11.77
N ASP A 9 -4.80 -9.30 10.56
CA ASP A 9 -4.10 -10.57 10.34
C ASP A 9 -2.68 -10.30 9.84
N ILE A 10 -1.69 -10.72 10.64
CA ILE A 10 -0.27 -10.51 10.34
C ILE A 10 0.20 -11.33 9.13
N ASN A 11 -0.32 -12.55 8.94
CA ASN A 11 0.05 -13.40 7.80
C ASN A 11 -0.50 -12.81 6.51
N HIS A 12 -1.72 -12.29 6.55
CA HIS A 12 -2.29 -11.60 5.41
C HIS A 12 -1.54 -10.30 5.09
N CYS A 13 -1.13 -9.54 6.09
CA CYS A 13 -0.30 -8.35 5.91
C CYS A 13 1.08 -8.68 5.32
N LEU A 14 1.75 -9.76 5.79
CA LEU A 14 3.00 -10.26 5.21
C LEU A 14 2.82 -10.61 3.73
N TYR A 15 1.76 -11.35 3.41
CA TYR A 15 1.47 -11.73 2.02
C TYR A 15 1.24 -10.52 1.13
N ARG A 16 0.41 -9.54 1.55
CA ARG A 16 0.18 -8.31 0.76
C ARG A 16 1.45 -7.49 0.57
N LEU A 17 2.30 -7.41 1.60
CA LEU A 17 3.59 -6.72 1.49
C LEU A 17 4.42 -7.30 0.35
N ILE A 18 4.62 -8.62 0.38
CA ILE A 18 5.42 -9.32 -0.63
C ILE A 18 4.73 -9.22 -2.00
N LEU A 19 3.41 -9.40 -2.07
CA LEU A 19 2.62 -9.27 -3.30
C LEU A 19 2.81 -7.89 -3.95
N ILE A 20 2.68 -6.82 -3.17
CA ILE A 20 2.80 -5.44 -3.66
C ILE A 20 4.22 -5.17 -4.18
N LEU A 21 5.26 -5.56 -3.42
CA LEU A 21 6.64 -5.30 -3.82
C LEU A 21 7.09 -6.16 -5.02
N GLU A 22 6.65 -7.42 -5.10
CA GLU A 22 7.05 -8.33 -6.17
C GLU A 22 6.33 -8.05 -7.49
N LEU A 23 5.08 -7.56 -7.44
CA LEU A 23 4.30 -7.22 -8.65
C LEU A 23 4.47 -5.76 -9.10
N SER A 24 5.06 -4.89 -8.27
CA SER A 24 5.37 -3.52 -8.67
C SER A 24 6.51 -3.50 -9.68
N GLU A 25 6.42 -2.61 -10.66
CA GLU A 25 7.51 -2.36 -11.61
C GLU A 25 8.67 -1.54 -10.99
N LYS A 26 8.55 -1.12 -9.72
CA LYS A 26 9.55 -0.32 -9.03
C LYS A 26 10.54 -1.19 -8.29
N ASP A 27 11.83 -0.94 -8.50
CA ASP A 27 12.92 -1.62 -7.79
C ASP A 27 12.89 -1.42 -6.26
N SER A 28 12.36 -0.28 -5.81
CA SER A 28 12.16 0.02 -4.39
C SER A 28 11.04 1.03 -4.21
N ILE A 29 10.37 0.99 -3.06
CA ILE A 29 9.22 1.84 -2.75
C ILE A 29 9.42 2.51 -1.40
N ASN A 30 9.17 3.82 -1.33
CA ASN A 30 9.21 4.55 -0.06
C ASN A 30 8.22 3.92 0.95
N ILE A 31 8.65 3.74 2.20
CA ILE A 31 7.84 3.08 3.24
C ILE A 31 6.46 3.74 3.37
N GLU A 32 6.40 5.07 3.39
CA GLU A 32 5.12 5.77 3.57
C GLU A 32 4.20 5.61 2.36
N THR A 33 4.75 5.54 1.15
CA THR A 33 3.97 5.23 -0.05
C THR A 33 3.46 3.78 -0.02
N TYR A 34 4.30 2.81 0.38
CA TYR A 34 3.88 1.42 0.56
C TYR A 34 2.71 1.30 1.55
N ARG A 35 2.79 2.02 2.68
CA ARG A 35 1.74 2.01 3.71
C ARG A 35 0.37 2.41 3.13
N VAL A 36 0.35 3.42 2.26
CA VAL A 36 -0.85 3.86 1.53
C VAL A 36 -1.29 2.84 0.47
N MET A 37 -0.35 2.22 -0.25
CA MET A 37 -0.65 1.16 -1.23
C MET A 37 -1.33 -0.04 -0.57
N ASP A 38 -0.80 -0.52 0.56
CA ASP A 38 -1.38 -1.65 1.31
C ASP A 38 -2.76 -1.31 1.88
N PHE A 39 -2.97 -0.08 2.38
CA PHE A 39 -4.29 0.38 2.79
C PHE A 39 -5.32 0.31 1.64
N TYR A 40 -4.99 0.81 0.46
CA TYR A 40 -5.91 0.75 -0.69
C TYR A 40 -6.03 -0.65 -1.30
N THR A 41 -5.06 -1.53 -1.06
CA THR A 41 -5.20 -2.96 -1.42
C THR A 41 -6.24 -3.65 -0.54
N LEU A 42 -6.30 -3.31 0.75
CA LEU A 42 -7.35 -3.77 1.67
C LEU A 42 -8.71 -3.12 1.39
N PHE A 43 -8.70 -1.83 1.07
CA PHE A 43 -9.91 -1.01 0.97
C PHE A 43 -10.01 -0.31 -0.39
N PRO A 44 -10.14 -1.07 -1.50
CA PRO A 44 -10.04 -0.53 -2.85
C PRO A 44 -11.14 0.48 -3.18
N HIS A 45 -12.34 0.32 -2.62
CA HIS A 45 -13.45 1.27 -2.75
C HIS A 45 -13.12 2.69 -2.24
N LEU A 46 -12.14 2.83 -1.36
CA LEU A 46 -11.69 4.13 -0.84
C LEU A 46 -10.77 4.88 -1.81
N LEU A 47 -10.35 4.28 -2.93
CA LEU A 47 -9.54 4.97 -3.95
C LEU A 47 -10.24 6.21 -4.52
N LYS A 48 -11.58 6.20 -4.57
CA LYS A 48 -12.39 7.37 -4.97
C LYS A 48 -12.28 8.55 -4.00
N MET A 49 -11.75 8.35 -2.79
CA MET A 49 -11.54 9.40 -1.80
C MET A 49 -10.26 10.20 -2.04
N ILE A 50 -9.32 9.70 -2.87
CA ILE A 50 -8.11 10.45 -3.23
C ILE A 50 -8.53 11.70 -4.00
N LYS A 51 -8.37 12.87 -3.37
CA LYS A 51 -8.83 14.15 -3.93
C LYS A 51 -7.82 15.28 -3.74
N PRO A 52 -7.47 16.02 -4.81
CA PRO A 52 -7.77 15.71 -6.20
C PRO A 52 -7.10 14.40 -6.65
N LEU A 53 -7.64 13.72 -7.65
CA LEU A 53 -6.98 12.53 -8.21
C LEU A 53 -5.65 12.97 -8.88
N PRO A 54 -4.52 12.31 -8.59
CA PRO A 54 -3.24 12.56 -9.25
C PRO A 54 -3.32 12.36 -10.77
N ASN A 55 -2.42 13.01 -11.51
CA ASN A 55 -2.42 12.95 -12.98
C ASN A 55 -2.07 11.55 -13.47
N GLU A 56 -1.13 10.91 -12.78
CA GLU A 56 -0.61 9.56 -12.97
C GLU A 56 -1.74 8.52 -12.88
N LEU A 57 -2.78 8.81 -12.09
CA LEU A 57 -3.93 7.92 -11.89
C LEU A 57 -5.17 8.33 -12.70
N ARG A 58 -5.11 9.41 -13.48
CA ARG A 58 -6.30 10.02 -14.11
C ARG A 58 -6.94 9.09 -15.14
N SER A 59 -6.14 8.34 -15.89
CA SER A 59 -6.61 7.33 -16.86
C SER A 59 -7.32 6.15 -16.19
N TYR A 60 -7.05 5.88 -14.91
CA TYR A 60 -7.62 4.76 -14.16
C TYR A 60 -8.90 5.12 -13.39
N ARG A 61 -9.39 6.36 -13.52
CA ARG A 61 -10.60 6.84 -12.82
C ARG A 61 -11.80 5.91 -13.00
N GLU A 62 -12.02 5.42 -14.22
CA GLU A 62 -13.13 4.49 -14.49
C GLU A 62 -12.96 3.16 -13.77
N ALA A 63 -11.73 2.63 -13.69
CA ALA A 63 -11.45 1.42 -12.95
C ALA A 63 -11.78 1.60 -11.46
N PHE A 64 -11.44 2.75 -10.87
CA PHE A 64 -11.77 3.06 -9.47
C PHE A 64 -13.27 3.18 -9.23
N ASN A 65 -14.01 3.80 -10.16
CA ASN A 65 -15.47 3.96 -10.05
C ASN A 65 -16.24 2.64 -10.21
N LYS A 66 -15.65 1.62 -10.84
CA LYS A 66 -16.26 0.28 -11.00
C LYS A 66 -16.14 -0.59 -9.74
N ILE A 67 -15.31 -0.19 -8.78
CA ILE A 67 -15.14 -0.93 -7.52
C ILE A 67 -16.43 -0.81 -6.71
N LYS A 68 -17.02 -1.96 -6.36
CA LYS A 68 -18.27 -2.02 -5.59
C LYS A 68 -18.02 -1.57 -4.15
N GLU A 69 -19.01 -0.91 -3.55
CA GLU A 69 -18.98 -0.67 -2.11
C GLU A 69 -19.01 -2.01 -1.35
N PRO A 70 -18.16 -2.17 -0.33
CA PRO A 70 -18.23 -3.33 0.55
C PRO A 70 -19.47 -3.24 1.45
N PHE A 71 -19.83 -4.37 2.05
CA PHE A 71 -20.84 -4.41 3.11
C PHE A 71 -20.36 -3.72 4.40
N GLU A 72 -19.05 -3.72 4.65
CA GLU A 72 -18.45 -3.09 5.81
C GLU A 72 -18.41 -1.56 5.68
N ALA A 73 -18.81 -0.87 6.74
CA ALA A 73 -18.74 0.58 6.82
C ALA A 73 -17.50 1.02 7.61
N ILE A 74 -16.49 1.55 6.92
CA ILE A 74 -15.29 2.11 7.54
C ILE A 74 -15.55 3.58 7.90
N LYS A 75 -15.78 3.84 9.19
CA LYS A 75 -16.14 5.18 9.67
C LYS A 75 -14.95 6.12 9.82
N ASN A 76 -13.78 5.59 10.21
CA ASN A 76 -12.59 6.40 10.50
C ASN A 76 -11.35 5.79 9.83
N THR A 77 -11.11 6.18 8.58
CA THR A 77 -10.00 5.68 7.77
C THR A 77 -8.64 6.03 8.36
N LYS A 78 -8.49 7.19 9.02
CA LYS A 78 -7.24 7.58 9.71
C LYS A 78 -6.91 6.64 10.86
N ARG A 79 -7.91 6.28 11.67
CA ARG A 79 -7.73 5.33 12.76
C ARG A 79 -7.37 3.94 12.23
N VAL A 80 -8.07 3.48 11.19
CA VAL A 80 -7.77 2.19 10.55
C VAL A 80 -6.36 2.18 9.97
N MET A 81 -5.94 3.26 9.31
CA MET A 81 -4.58 3.42 8.81
C MET A 81 -3.55 3.36 9.94
N PHE A 82 -3.77 4.11 11.02
CA PHE A 82 -2.90 4.10 12.20
C PHE A 82 -2.77 2.71 12.84
N GLU A 83 -3.89 1.97 12.95
CA GLU A 83 -3.87 0.59 13.44
C GLU A 83 -3.10 -0.34 12.48
N LEU A 84 -3.36 -0.22 11.17
CA LEU A 84 -2.70 -1.00 10.12
C LEU A 84 -1.18 -0.74 10.05
N GLU A 85 -0.72 0.49 10.29
CA GLU A 85 0.70 0.84 10.31
C GLU A 85 1.50 0.01 11.33
N ASN A 86 0.88 -0.37 12.45
CA ASN A 86 1.52 -1.25 13.44
C ASN A 86 1.77 -2.64 12.85
N PHE A 87 0.78 -3.23 12.18
CA PHE A 87 0.91 -4.53 11.52
C PHE A 87 1.92 -4.47 10.38
N GLN A 88 1.85 -3.44 9.54
CA GLN A 88 2.81 -3.21 8.45
C GLN A 88 4.24 -3.12 8.98
N SER A 89 4.45 -2.38 10.08
CA SER A 89 5.77 -2.23 10.69
C SER A 89 6.31 -3.57 11.23
N ILE A 90 5.47 -4.36 11.89
CA ILE A 90 5.84 -5.71 12.34
C ILE A 90 6.19 -6.60 11.15
N CYS A 91 5.40 -6.58 10.07
CA CYS A 91 5.67 -7.34 8.84
C CYS A 91 7.01 -6.95 8.21
N ILE A 92 7.28 -5.65 8.06
CA ILE A 92 8.55 -5.14 7.49
C ILE A 92 9.73 -5.67 8.31
N GLN A 93 9.70 -5.53 9.64
CA GLN A 93 10.79 -6.00 10.51
C GLN A 93 10.99 -7.53 10.41
N ASN A 94 9.90 -8.30 10.36
CA ASN A 94 9.97 -9.75 10.20
C ASN A 94 10.62 -10.15 8.87
N LEU A 95 10.30 -9.47 7.77
CA LEU A 95 10.86 -9.77 6.46
C LEU A 95 12.33 -9.34 6.33
N ILE A 96 12.73 -8.23 6.96
CA ILE A 96 14.14 -7.84 7.07
C ILE A 96 14.93 -8.89 7.85
N ALA A 97 14.42 -9.33 9.00
CA ALA A 97 15.07 -10.36 9.82
C ALA A 97 15.23 -11.70 9.08
N LYS A 98 14.29 -12.02 8.18
CA LYS A 98 14.34 -13.21 7.31
C LYS A 98 15.17 -13.01 6.04
N GLY A 99 15.74 -11.82 5.81
CA GLY A 99 16.50 -11.49 4.60
C GLY A 99 15.65 -11.38 3.33
N LEU A 100 14.33 -11.28 3.46
CA LEU A 100 13.40 -11.10 2.33
C LEU A 100 13.31 -9.64 1.88
N LEU A 101 13.60 -8.70 2.78
CA LEU A 101 13.78 -7.29 2.44
C LEU A 101 15.24 -6.88 2.65
N ASP A 102 15.73 -5.99 1.78
CA ASP A 102 17.07 -5.42 1.91
C ASP A 102 17.15 -4.44 3.09
N LYS A 103 18.01 -4.76 4.05
CA LYS A 103 18.20 -3.97 5.27
C LYS A 103 18.79 -2.59 4.98
N LYS A 104 19.65 -2.46 3.97
CA LYS A 104 20.28 -1.17 3.62
C LYS A 104 19.26 -0.21 3.03
N SER A 105 18.44 -0.67 2.09
CA SER A 105 17.34 0.11 1.54
C SER A 105 16.38 0.57 2.64
N PHE A 106 16.09 -0.29 3.63
CA PHE A 106 15.24 0.06 4.77
C PHE A 106 15.79 1.23 5.59
N THR A 107 17.10 1.28 5.83
CA THR A 107 17.72 2.41 6.56
C THR A 107 17.59 3.74 5.80
N ASP A 108 17.43 3.69 4.49
CA ASP A 108 17.19 4.85 3.62
C ASP A 108 15.69 5.18 3.45
N GLY A 109 14.81 4.53 4.22
CA GLY A 109 13.36 4.73 4.16
C GLY A 109 12.68 4.07 2.95
N GLN A 110 13.34 3.08 2.34
CA GLN A 110 12.86 2.37 1.15
C GLN A 110 12.64 0.89 1.47
N LEU A 111 11.65 0.29 0.82
CA LEU A 111 11.40 -1.14 0.82
C LEU A 111 11.86 -1.71 -0.52
N LYS A 112 12.81 -2.62 -0.45
CA LYS A 112 13.32 -3.37 -1.60
C LYS A 112 13.27 -4.86 -1.30
N ILE A 113 12.61 -5.62 -2.16
CA ILE A 113 12.44 -7.05 -1.99
C ILE A 113 13.64 -7.81 -2.58
N ASN A 114 14.09 -8.84 -1.86
CA ASN A 114 15.08 -9.78 -2.34
C ASN A 114 14.36 -10.94 -3.01
N SER A 115 13.90 -10.76 -4.25
CA SER A 115 13.09 -11.75 -4.97
C SER A 115 13.74 -13.13 -5.05
N ALA A 116 15.07 -13.22 -5.03
CA ALA A 116 15.80 -14.50 -4.99
C ALA A 116 15.52 -15.32 -3.71
N ASN A 117 15.21 -14.67 -2.60
CA ASN A 117 14.98 -15.29 -1.30
C ASN A 117 13.52 -15.70 -1.07
N ILE A 118 12.60 -15.30 -1.96
CA ILE A 118 11.18 -15.67 -1.85
C ILE A 118 11.03 -17.16 -2.21
N PRO A 119 10.45 -17.99 -1.32
CA PRO A 119 10.18 -19.39 -1.60
C PRO A 119 9.32 -19.58 -2.86
N LYS A 120 9.62 -20.62 -3.65
CA LYS A 120 8.91 -20.90 -4.91
C LYS A 120 7.39 -20.98 -4.74
N SER A 121 6.91 -21.69 -3.71
CA SER A 121 5.47 -21.80 -3.43
C SER A 121 4.79 -20.44 -3.21
N LEU A 122 5.50 -19.48 -2.62
CA LEU A 122 4.99 -18.14 -2.40
C LEU A 122 5.01 -17.32 -3.70
N LYS A 123 6.05 -17.45 -4.53
CA LYS A 123 6.07 -16.86 -5.87
C LYS A 123 4.92 -17.38 -6.73
N ASP A 124 4.68 -18.68 -6.71
CA ASP A 124 3.58 -19.30 -7.44
C ASP A 124 2.22 -18.75 -6.94
N SER A 125 2.06 -18.56 -5.62
CA SER A 125 0.85 -17.94 -5.06
C SER A 125 0.69 -16.47 -5.43
N ILE A 126 1.78 -15.73 -5.59
CA ILE A 126 1.77 -14.32 -6.02
C ILE A 126 1.39 -14.21 -7.49
N ASN A 127 2.01 -15.03 -8.35
CA ASN A 127 1.76 -15.05 -9.79
C ASN A 127 0.32 -15.48 -10.14
N ASN A 128 -0.32 -16.25 -9.26
CA ASN A 128 -1.72 -16.69 -9.41
C ASN A 128 -2.72 -15.82 -8.62
N SER A 129 -2.29 -14.69 -8.06
CA SER A 129 -3.16 -13.81 -7.28
C SER A 129 -4.18 -13.14 -8.18
N LYS A 130 -5.48 -13.24 -7.87
CA LYS A 130 -6.52 -12.53 -8.63
C LYS A 130 -6.33 -11.00 -8.64
N LEU A 131 -5.68 -10.45 -7.62
CA LEU A 131 -5.35 -9.02 -7.57
C LEU A 131 -4.41 -8.62 -8.71
N SER A 132 -3.54 -9.53 -9.20
CA SER A 132 -2.65 -9.22 -10.33
C SER A 132 -3.40 -9.03 -11.64
N ASP A 133 -4.69 -9.32 -11.73
CA ASP A 133 -5.51 -9.06 -12.92
C ASP A 133 -6.31 -7.75 -12.81
N GLU A 134 -6.43 -7.22 -11.60
CA GLU A 134 -7.24 -6.03 -11.31
C GLU A 134 -6.55 -4.76 -11.81
N CYS A 135 -7.22 -4.04 -12.72
CA CYS A 135 -6.70 -2.79 -13.31
C CYS A 135 -6.41 -1.72 -12.25
N TRP A 136 -7.29 -1.60 -11.23
CA TRP A 136 -7.08 -0.65 -10.14
C TRP A 136 -5.86 -1.00 -9.29
N PHE A 137 -5.58 -2.29 -9.11
CA PHE A 137 -4.45 -2.76 -8.30
C PHE A 137 -3.12 -2.46 -9.00
N LYS A 138 -3.02 -2.82 -10.28
CA LYS A 138 -1.86 -2.44 -11.12
C LYS A 138 -1.62 -0.94 -11.12
N ALA A 139 -2.69 -0.16 -11.22
CA ALA A 139 -2.59 1.30 -11.21
C ALA A 139 -1.93 1.82 -9.92
N ILE A 140 -2.35 1.32 -8.76
CA ILE A 140 -1.83 1.83 -7.50
C ILE A 140 -0.39 1.37 -7.24
N ILE A 141 -0.03 0.12 -7.58
CA ILE A 141 1.31 -0.38 -7.26
C ILE A 141 2.40 0.17 -8.18
N ASN A 142 2.03 0.61 -9.38
CA ASN A 142 2.98 1.15 -10.35
C ASN A 142 3.03 2.68 -10.36
N HIS A 143 1.92 3.38 -10.11
CA HIS A 143 1.86 4.84 -10.24
C HIS A 143 1.82 5.61 -8.91
N LEU A 144 1.42 5.01 -7.78
CA LEU A 144 1.56 5.69 -6.48
C LEU A 144 3.02 6.02 -6.12
N PRO A 145 4.01 5.15 -6.40
CA PRO A 145 5.42 5.46 -6.15
C PRO A 145 5.94 6.69 -6.91
N ASP A 146 5.34 7.05 -8.05
CA ASP A 146 5.76 8.20 -8.86
C ASP A 146 5.24 9.55 -8.33
N ILE A 147 4.34 9.52 -7.36
CA ILE A 147 3.72 10.73 -6.80
C ILE A 147 4.49 11.14 -5.54
N SER A 148 4.85 12.42 -5.45
CA SER A 148 5.45 12.98 -4.24
C SER A 148 4.58 12.64 -3.01
N PHE A 149 5.16 12.03 -1.98
CA PHE A 149 4.39 11.69 -0.78
C PHE A 149 3.94 12.94 -0.01
N ASN A 150 4.86 13.90 0.14
CA ASN A 150 4.67 15.15 0.88
C ASN A 150 4.22 16.32 -0.01
N GLY A 151 3.86 17.43 0.64
CA GLY A 151 3.44 18.68 0.00
C GLY A 151 1.94 18.78 -0.27
N LYS A 152 1.46 20.00 -0.60
CA LYS A 152 0.03 20.29 -0.85
C LYS A 152 -0.62 19.42 -1.93
N LYS A 153 0.18 18.97 -2.90
CA LYS A 153 -0.23 18.10 -4.01
C LYS A 153 0.25 16.65 -3.83
N GLY A 154 0.78 16.28 -2.66
CA GLY A 154 1.30 14.94 -2.40
C GLY A 154 0.24 13.93 -1.97
N LEU A 155 0.61 12.65 -1.97
CA LEU A 155 -0.28 11.55 -1.58
C LEU A 155 -0.85 11.71 -0.16
N LYS A 156 -0.04 12.19 0.78
CA LYS A 156 -0.46 12.40 2.17
C LYS A 156 -1.63 13.38 2.27
N ALA A 157 -1.55 14.50 1.53
CA ALA A 157 -2.60 15.52 1.48
C ALA A 157 -3.85 15.01 0.76
N ARG A 158 -3.67 14.30 -0.36
CA ARG A 158 -4.78 13.84 -1.22
C ARG A 158 -5.58 12.68 -0.63
N SER A 159 -4.92 11.78 0.11
CA SER A 159 -5.55 10.59 0.67
C SER A 159 -6.32 10.90 1.96
N GLY A 160 -5.83 11.88 2.74
CA GLY A 160 -6.37 12.21 4.05
C GLY A 160 -6.19 11.09 5.10
N LEU A 161 -5.36 10.08 4.82
CA LEU A 161 -5.17 8.90 5.69
C LEU A 161 -4.26 9.16 6.89
N MET A 162 -3.38 10.16 6.79
CA MET A 162 -2.40 10.48 7.81
C MET A 162 -2.50 11.94 8.24
N GLU A 163 -1.94 12.28 9.41
CA GLU A 163 -1.90 13.67 9.88
C GLU A 163 -1.07 14.56 8.95
N PHE A 164 -1.75 15.44 8.23
CA PHE A 164 -1.11 16.52 7.50
C PHE A 164 -0.85 17.68 8.47
N ARG A 165 0.37 17.76 9.01
CA ARG A 165 0.81 18.92 9.79
C ARG A 165 1.08 20.07 8.82
N TYR A 166 0.28 21.13 8.90
CA TYR A 166 0.39 22.33 8.06
C TYR A 166 1.62 23.21 8.38
N ASP A 167 2.45 22.83 9.37
CA ASP A 167 3.43 23.74 9.97
C ASP A 167 4.86 23.66 9.41
N LEU A 168 5.07 23.13 8.20
CA LEU A 168 6.39 23.10 7.54
C LEU A 168 6.43 23.81 6.18
N GLU A 169 5.53 24.75 5.93
CA GLU A 169 5.74 25.72 4.86
C GLU A 169 6.51 26.92 5.42
N LYS A 170 7.85 26.88 5.31
CA LYS A 170 8.59 28.14 5.15
C LYS A 170 8.24 28.68 3.77
N SER A 171 7.76 29.93 3.78
CA SER A 171 7.48 30.82 2.64
C SER A 171 8.51 30.73 1.52
#